data_AF-A0A9E5IJT5-F1
#
_entry.id   AF-A0A9E5IJT5-F1
#
_cell.length_a   1.000
_cell.length_b   1.000
_cell.length_c   1.000
_cell.angle_alpha   90.00
_cell.angle_beta   90.00
_cell.angle_gamma   90.00
#
_symmetry.space_group_name_H-M   'P 1'
#
loop_
_entity.id
_entity.type
_entity.pdbx_description
1 polymer ?
#
loop_
_entity_poly.entity_id
_entity_poly.type
_entity_poly.pdbx_seq_one_letter_code
_entity_poly.pdbx_strand_id
1 'polypeptide(L)'
;MNRSSNPTIAELREVTQPLSITGRSNAEHWVADLYLRRISPYITRLLLKTPITANGVTYLMIVTGISISGALLIPGILGLLLAFFFSQLQMLWDCCDGEIARWRNTQSPKGVFLDRLGHYLAEGLIPIALALRVNSWP
;
A
#
# COMPACT_ATOMS: atom_id res chain seq x y z
N MET A 1 -4.72 -22.86 11.17
CA MET A 1 -4.11 -22.31 12.40
C MET A 1 -4.79 -20.99 12.74
N ASN A 2 -5.49 -20.93 13.87
CA ASN A 2 -6.21 -19.73 14.30
C ASN A 2 -5.22 -18.81 15.03
N ARG A 3 -4.57 -17.89 14.30
CA ARG A 3 -3.57 -16.98 14.89
C ARG A 3 -4.27 -15.89 15.71
N SER A 4 -3.68 -15.52 16.85
CA SER A 4 -4.20 -14.46 17.73
C SER A 4 -4.36 -13.12 16.99
N SER A 5 -5.38 -12.35 17.38
CA SER A 5 -5.61 -10.98 16.91
C SER A 5 -4.67 -9.95 17.57
N ASN A 6 -3.89 -10.36 18.58
CA ASN A 6 -2.94 -9.51 19.32
C ASN A 6 -1.51 -10.06 19.27
N PRO A 7 -0.88 -10.18 18.08
CA PRO A 7 0.52 -10.59 18.01
C PRO A 7 1.47 -9.53 18.58
N THR A 8 2.63 -9.96 19.03
CA THR A 8 3.78 -9.05 19.23
C THR A 8 4.33 -8.62 17.87
N ILE A 9 5.05 -7.49 17.82
CA ILE A 9 5.66 -7.00 16.57
C ILE A 9 6.74 -7.97 16.06
N ALA A 10 7.46 -8.64 16.98
CA ALA A 10 8.46 -9.64 16.64
C ALA A 10 7.83 -10.85 15.93
N GLU A 11 6.79 -11.44 16.52
CA GLU A 11 6.05 -12.55 15.90
C GLU A 11 5.42 -12.16 14.56
N LEU A 12 4.85 -10.95 14.49
CA LEU A 12 4.25 -10.46 13.26
C LEU A 12 5.30 -10.37 12.15
N ARG A 13 6.46 -9.79 12.43
CA ARG A 13 7.58 -9.69 11.47
C ARG A 13 8.10 -11.05 11.02
N GLU A 14 8.24 -12.01 11.94
CA GLU A 14 8.71 -13.34 11.60
C GLU A 14 7.79 -14.03 10.59
N VAL A 15 6.47 -13.89 10.77
CA VAL A 15 5.47 -14.50 9.90
C VAL A 15 5.25 -13.71 8.61
N THR A 16 5.22 -12.38 8.68
CA THR A 16 4.78 -11.54 7.57
C THR A 16 5.93 -10.89 6.80
N GLN A 17 7.16 -10.91 7.31
CA GLN A 17 8.34 -10.34 6.66
C GLN A 17 9.51 -11.33 6.63
N PRO A 18 9.33 -12.57 6.13
CA PRO A 18 10.43 -13.53 6.03
C PRO A 18 11.53 -13.03 5.07
N LEU A 19 12.75 -13.52 5.25
CA LEU A 19 13.92 -13.17 4.41
C LEU A 19 13.69 -13.41 2.91
N SER A 20 12.77 -14.28 2.53
CA SER A 20 12.37 -14.50 1.13
C SER A 20 11.59 -13.32 0.50
N ILE A 21 10.97 -12.49 1.33
CA ILE A 21 10.24 -11.27 0.96
C ILE A 21 11.12 -10.04 1.17
N THR A 22 11.89 -10.01 2.27
CA THR A 22 12.74 -8.87 2.64
C THR A 22 14.11 -8.86 1.98
N GLY A 23 14.64 -10.01 1.58
CA GLY A 23 15.94 -10.14 0.91
C GLY A 23 15.92 -9.90 -0.61
N ARG A 24 14.76 -9.60 -1.19
CA ARG A 24 14.62 -9.20 -2.60
C ARG A 24 14.79 -7.69 -2.76
N SER A 25 15.86 -7.11 -2.25
CA SER A 25 16.18 -5.69 -2.50
C SER A 25 16.60 -5.49 -3.96
N ASN A 26 15.64 -5.63 -4.87
CA ASN A 26 15.73 -5.06 -6.20
C ASN A 26 15.57 -3.54 -6.05
N ALA A 27 16.25 -2.76 -6.89
CA ALA A 27 16.26 -1.29 -6.84
C ALA A 27 14.86 -0.65 -6.83
N GLU A 28 13.81 -1.38 -7.23
CA GLU A 28 12.41 -0.95 -7.23
C GLU A 28 11.76 -0.84 -5.83
N HIS A 29 12.24 -1.57 -4.82
CA HIS A 29 11.57 -1.69 -3.52
C HIS A 29 12.30 -0.98 -2.36
N TRP A 30 13.30 -0.16 -2.67
CA TRP A 30 14.17 0.48 -1.68
C TRP A 30 13.42 1.32 -0.63
N VAL A 31 12.33 2.00 -1.01
CA VAL A 31 11.47 2.76 -0.08
C VAL A 31 10.83 1.84 0.95
N ALA A 32 10.42 0.64 0.50
CA ALA A 32 9.83 -0.34 1.38
C ALA A 32 10.84 -0.84 2.43
N ASP A 33 12.08 -1.07 2.01
CA ASP A 33 13.17 -1.47 2.91
C ASP A 33 13.65 -0.35 3.84
N LEU A 34 13.64 0.89 3.36
CA LEU A 34 14.14 2.03 4.11
C LEU A 34 13.29 2.29 5.35
N TYR A 35 11.97 2.35 5.20
CA TYR A 35 11.09 2.66 6.33
C TYR A 35 9.71 1.99 6.32
N LEU A 36 9.09 1.68 5.16
CA LEU A 36 7.72 1.15 5.19
C LEU A 36 7.63 -0.18 5.91
N ARG A 37 8.56 -1.12 5.68
CA ARG A 37 8.62 -2.42 6.38
C ARG A 37 8.92 -2.28 7.88
N ARG A 38 9.43 -1.11 8.31
CA ARG A 38 9.59 -0.78 9.73
C ARG A 38 8.28 -0.31 10.35
N ILE A 39 7.44 0.38 9.58
CA ILE A 39 6.19 1.00 10.04
C ILE A 39 4.99 0.06 9.87
N SER A 40 4.92 -0.67 8.75
CA SER A 40 3.77 -1.51 8.38
C SER A 40 3.35 -2.53 9.44
N PRO A 41 4.25 -3.20 10.20
CA PRO A 41 3.81 -4.16 11.22
C PRO A 41 3.00 -3.51 12.35
N TYR A 42 3.27 -2.24 12.67
CA TYR A 42 2.52 -1.53 13.70
C TYR A 42 1.09 -1.23 13.25
N ILE A 43 0.94 -0.82 11.98
CA ILE A 43 -0.37 -0.55 11.38
C ILE A 43 -1.12 -1.86 11.16
N THR A 44 -0.47 -2.88 10.61
CA THR A 44 -1.02 -4.22 10.49
C THR A 44 -1.52 -4.75 11.82
N ARG A 45 -0.76 -4.59 12.91
CA ARG A 45 -1.20 -4.99 14.26
C ARG A 45 -2.49 -4.28 14.68
N LEU A 46 -2.64 -2.99 14.37
CA LEU A 46 -3.87 -2.26 14.65
C LEU A 46 -5.04 -2.78 13.79
N LEU A 47 -4.81 -2.99 12.48
CA LEU A 47 -5.80 -3.51 11.56
C LEU A 47 -6.23 -4.94 11.91
N LEU A 48 -5.34 -5.77 12.44
CA LEU A 48 -5.65 -7.13 12.88
C LEU A 48 -6.67 -7.18 14.02
N LYS A 49 -6.78 -6.11 14.82
CA LYS A 49 -7.81 -5.95 15.85
C LYS A 49 -9.19 -5.59 15.27
N THR A 50 -9.25 -5.24 13.99
CA THR A 50 -10.48 -4.88 13.29
C THR A 50 -10.95 -6.04 12.39
N PRO A 51 -12.23 -6.07 11.97
CA PRO A 51 -12.73 -7.07 11.03
C PRO A 51 -12.25 -6.84 9.57
N ILE A 52 -11.46 -5.80 9.29
CA ILE A 52 -10.96 -5.50 7.95
C ILE A 52 -10.16 -6.69 7.40
N THR A 53 -10.47 -7.12 6.18
CA THR A 53 -9.77 -8.20 5.47
C THR A 53 -8.62 -7.63 4.64
N ALA A 54 -7.70 -8.50 4.17
CA ALA A 54 -6.63 -8.08 3.25
C ALA A 54 -7.21 -7.36 2.02
N ASN A 55 -8.23 -7.93 1.37
CA ASN A 55 -8.92 -7.30 0.25
C ASN A 55 -9.52 -5.93 0.61
N GLY A 56 -10.01 -5.76 1.84
CA GLY A 56 -10.49 -4.47 2.35
C GLY A 56 -9.40 -3.40 2.36
N VAL A 57 -8.19 -3.77 2.76
CA VAL A 57 -7.02 -2.88 2.70
C VAL A 57 -6.59 -2.64 1.26
N THR A 58 -6.64 -3.63 0.37
CA THR A 58 -6.38 -3.45 -1.06
C THR A 58 -7.36 -2.44 -1.68
N TYR A 59 -8.64 -2.43 -1.29
CA TYR A 59 -9.57 -1.39 -1.73
C TYR A 59 -9.17 0.01 -1.24
N LEU A 60 -8.69 0.14 0.00
CA LEU A 60 -8.14 1.40 0.50
C LEU A 60 -6.91 1.83 -0.31
N MET A 61 -6.03 0.89 -0.64
CA MET A 61 -4.89 1.13 -1.53
C MET A 61 -5.34 1.70 -2.88
N ILE A 62 -6.33 1.08 -3.54
CA ILE A 62 -6.87 1.53 -4.83
C ILE A 62 -7.42 2.96 -4.73
N VAL A 63 -8.25 3.23 -3.73
CA VAL A 63 -8.84 4.58 -3.51
C VAL A 63 -7.74 5.61 -3.27
N THR A 64 -6.71 5.25 -2.50
CA THR A 64 -5.57 6.13 -2.23
C THR A 64 -4.76 6.38 -3.50
N GLY A 65 -4.53 5.37 -4.33
CA GLY A 65 -3.83 5.50 -5.62
C GLY A 65 -4.54 6.39 -6.62
N ILE A 66 -5.87 6.28 -6.74
CA ILE A 66 -6.68 7.18 -7.56
C ILE A 66 -6.60 8.62 -7.03
N SER A 67 -6.56 8.78 -5.70
CA SER A 67 -6.47 10.08 -5.03
C SER A 67 -5.15 10.81 -5.31
N ILE A 68 -4.06 10.10 -5.63
CA ILE A 68 -2.80 10.71 -6.09
C ILE A 68 -3.05 11.52 -7.37
N SER A 69 -3.76 10.91 -8.32
CA SER A 69 -4.07 11.55 -9.60
C SER A 69 -5.01 12.75 -9.40
N GLY A 70 -6.02 12.63 -8.53
CA GLY A 70 -6.88 13.75 -8.15
C GLY A 70 -6.10 14.89 -7.48
N ALA A 71 -5.15 14.59 -6.60
CA ALA A 71 -4.31 15.58 -5.94
C ALA A 71 -3.38 16.31 -6.91
N LEU A 72 -2.89 15.63 -7.95
CA LEU A 72 -2.08 16.25 -8.99
C LEU A 72 -2.84 17.31 -9.79
N LEU A 73 -4.18 17.21 -9.88
CA LEU A 73 -5.00 18.21 -10.55
C LEU A 73 -5.18 19.49 -9.71
N ILE A 74 -4.82 19.48 -8.41
CA ILE A 74 -4.89 20.69 -7.57
C ILE A 74 -3.70 21.60 -7.92
N PRO A 75 -3.94 22.87 -8.29
CA PRO A 75 -2.88 23.80 -8.63
C PRO A 75 -2.01 24.16 -7.42
N GLY A 76 -0.75 24.51 -7.70
CA GLY A 76 0.23 24.91 -6.69
C GLY A 76 0.95 23.76 -5.98
N ILE A 77 1.73 24.12 -4.96
CA ILE A 77 2.57 23.19 -4.18
C ILE A 77 1.73 22.20 -3.35
N LEU A 78 0.53 22.61 -2.94
CA LEU A 78 -0.36 21.80 -2.11
C LEU A 78 -0.75 20.49 -2.82
N GLY A 79 -1.09 20.54 -4.11
CA GLY A 79 -1.40 19.34 -4.89
C GLY A 79 -0.23 18.36 -4.99
N LEU A 80 1.00 18.87 -5.10
CA LEU A 80 2.21 18.03 -5.12
C LEU A 80 2.46 17.38 -3.75
N LEU A 81 2.30 18.13 -2.65
CA LEU A 81 2.44 17.61 -1.30
C LEU A 81 1.39 16.53 -1.01
N LEU A 82 0.15 16.75 -1.43
CA LEU A 82 -0.93 15.77 -1.29
C LEU A 82 -0.66 14.52 -2.15
N ALA A 83 -0.23 14.68 -3.40
CA ALA A 83 0.12 13.55 -4.27
C ALA A 83 1.26 12.72 -3.67
N PHE A 84 2.31 13.37 -3.14
CA PHE A 84 3.39 12.70 -2.43
C PHE A 84 2.92 11.98 -1.17
N PHE A 85 2.07 12.62 -0.37
CA PHE A 85 1.49 12.00 0.83
C PHE A 85 0.67 10.76 0.48
N PHE A 86 -0.22 10.85 -0.51
CA PHE A 86 -1.03 9.73 -0.96
C PHE A 86 -0.18 8.61 -1.58
N SER A 87 0.91 8.92 -2.28
CA SER A 87 1.82 7.89 -2.81
C SER A 87 2.48 7.09 -1.68
N GLN A 88 2.96 7.77 -0.62
CA GLN A 88 3.52 7.06 0.53
C GLN A 88 2.45 6.22 1.25
N LEU A 89 1.23 6.75 1.35
CA LEU A 89 0.11 6.05 1.98
C LEU A 89 -0.33 4.82 1.18
N GLN A 90 -0.38 4.89 -0.15
CA GLN A 90 -0.67 3.75 -1.03
C GLN A 90 0.34 2.62 -0.82
N MET A 91 1.65 2.92 -0.84
CA MET A 91 2.71 1.93 -0.63
C MET A 91 2.65 1.30 0.78
N LEU A 92 2.21 2.07 1.78
CA LEU A 92 2.02 1.57 3.13
C LEU A 92 0.86 0.56 3.20
N TRP A 93 -0.24 0.83 2.49
CA TRP A 93 -1.37 -0.11 2.40
C TRP A 93 -1.00 -1.41 1.69
N ASP A 94 -0.21 -1.34 0.61
CA ASP A 94 0.35 -2.49 -0.12
C ASP A 94 1.24 -3.38 0.77
N CYS A 95 1.99 -2.77 1.70
CA CYS A 95 2.71 -3.56 2.70
C CYS A 95 1.73 -4.23 3.67
N CYS A 96 0.71 -3.50 4.14
CA CYS A 96 -0.21 -3.97 5.17
C CYS A 96 -1.15 -5.08 4.67
N ASP A 97 -1.68 -4.99 3.44
CA ASP A 97 -2.62 -5.99 2.93
C ASP A 97 -1.93 -7.36 2.74
N GLY A 98 -0.68 -7.37 2.26
CA GLY A 98 0.16 -8.54 2.14
C GLY A 98 0.52 -9.14 3.50
N GLU A 99 0.83 -8.30 4.49
CA GLU A 99 1.08 -8.76 5.86
C GLU A 99 -0.17 -9.37 6.50
N ILE A 100 -1.34 -8.76 6.33
CA ILE A 100 -2.62 -9.30 6.81
C ILE A 100 -2.94 -10.62 6.11
N ALA A 101 -2.75 -10.71 4.79
CA ALA A 101 -2.99 -11.92 4.03
C ALA A 101 -2.09 -13.08 4.50
N ARG A 102 -0.80 -12.81 4.77
CA ARG A 102 0.14 -13.80 5.33
C ARG A 102 -0.22 -14.18 6.76
N TRP A 103 -0.61 -13.21 7.59
CA TRP A 103 -0.98 -13.46 8.98
C TRP A 103 -2.26 -14.29 9.10
N ARG A 104 -3.31 -13.93 8.36
CA ARG A 104 -4.59 -14.66 8.39
C ARG A 104 -4.62 -15.89 7.49
N ASN A 105 -3.56 -16.12 6.71
CA ASN A 105 -3.45 -17.16 5.69
C ASN A 105 -4.61 -17.08 4.67
N THR A 106 -4.97 -15.86 4.29
CA THR A 106 -6.07 -15.53 3.35
C THR A 106 -5.54 -15.07 1.99
N GLN A 107 -4.36 -15.53 1.60
CA GLN A 107 -3.84 -15.26 0.26
C GLN A 107 -4.75 -15.89 -0.77
N SER A 108 -5.14 -15.13 -1.79
CA SER A 108 -6.07 -15.59 -2.82
C SER A 108 -5.71 -15.00 -4.18
N PRO A 109 -6.02 -15.70 -5.29
CA PRO A 109 -5.85 -15.15 -6.64
C PRO A 109 -6.61 -13.84 -6.85
N LYS A 110 -7.78 -13.70 -6.21
CA LYS A 110 -8.56 -12.46 -6.22
C LYS A 110 -7.80 -11.30 -5.59
N GLY A 111 -7.14 -11.51 -4.46
CA GLY A 111 -6.32 -10.48 -3.82
C GLY A 111 -5.17 -10.03 -4.72
N VAL A 112 -4.46 -10.98 -5.33
CA VAL A 112 -3.37 -10.68 -6.29
C VAL A 112 -3.88 -9.91 -7.51
N PHE A 113 -5.07 -10.24 -8.01
CA PHE A 113 -5.69 -9.50 -9.11
C PHE A 113 -6.06 -8.07 -8.72
N LEU A 114 -6.70 -7.88 -7.55
CA LEU A 114 -7.09 -6.55 -7.06
C LEU A 114 -5.88 -5.66 -6.80
N ASP A 115 -4.82 -6.22 -6.23
CA ASP A 115 -3.54 -5.55 -6.00
C ASP A 115 -2.95 -5.01 -7.31
N ARG A 116 -2.77 -5.88 -8.31
CA ARG A 116 -2.30 -5.49 -9.65
C ARG A 116 -3.19 -4.45 -10.31
N LEU A 117 -4.51 -4.59 -10.18
CA LEU A 117 -5.46 -3.62 -10.72
C LEU A 117 -5.24 -2.24 -10.08
N GLY A 118 -5.01 -2.18 -8.77
CA GLY A 118 -4.74 -0.92 -8.08
C GLY A 118 -3.45 -0.25 -8.56
N HIS A 119 -2.37 -1.02 -8.69
CA HIS A 119 -1.11 -0.50 -9.22
C HIS A 119 -1.25 0.01 -10.65
N TYR A 120 -1.86 -0.77 -11.55
CA TYR A 120 -2.06 -0.34 -12.95
C TYR A 120 -2.99 0.87 -13.08
N LEU A 121 -4.00 1.00 -12.23
CA LEU A 121 -4.85 2.19 -12.21
C LEU A 121 -4.05 3.42 -11.77
N ALA A 122 -3.24 3.31 -10.71
CA ALA A 122 -2.39 4.41 -10.27
C ALA A 122 -1.35 4.78 -11.35
N GLU A 123 -0.64 3.80 -11.90
CA GLU A 123 0.35 3.99 -12.98
C GLU A 123 -0.25 4.58 -14.26
N GLY A 124 -1.50 4.25 -14.58
CA GLY A 124 -2.20 4.82 -15.74
C GLY A 124 -2.74 6.23 -15.49
N LEU A 125 -3.34 6.48 -14.33
CA LEU A 125 -3.99 7.75 -14.03
C LEU A 125 -3.01 8.88 -13.70
N ILE A 126 -1.87 8.58 -13.06
CA ILE A 126 -0.88 9.59 -12.67
C ILE A 126 -0.32 10.35 -13.88
N PRO A 127 0.17 9.68 -14.96
CA PRO A 127 0.62 10.35 -16.17
C PRO A 127 -0.48 11.14 -16.87
N ILE A 128 -1.72 10.63 -16.89
CA ILE A 128 -2.87 11.33 -17.47
C ILE A 128 -3.14 12.63 -16.69
N ALA A 129 -3.20 12.56 -15.36
CA ALA A 129 -3.43 13.73 -14.52
C ALA A 129 -2.28 14.76 -14.63
N LEU A 130 -1.03 14.28 -14.71
CA LEU A 130 0.11 15.15 -14.93
C LEU A 130 0.06 15.82 -16.31
N ALA A 131 -0.30 15.09 -17.37
CA ALA A 131 -0.46 15.63 -18.70
C ALA A 131 -1.57 16.69 -18.76
N LEU A 132 -2.69 16.46 -18.08
CA LEU A 132 -3.76 17.45 -17.93
C LEU A 132 -3.24 18.71 -17.22
N ARG A 133 -2.54 18.54 -16.09
CA ARG A 133 -1.94 19.66 -15.34
C ARG A 133 -0.98 20.50 -16.18
N VAL A 134 -0.12 19.85 -16.98
CA VAL A 134 0.82 20.56 -17.88
C VAL A 134 0.06 21.29 -19.00
N ASN A 135 -1.06 20.75 -19.48
CA ASN A 135 -1.92 21.37 -20.49
C ASN A 135 -2.88 22.44 -19.91
N SER A 136 -2.61 22.98 -18.73
CA SER A 136 -3.42 24.04 -18.09
C SER A 136 -4.86 23.60 -17.76
N TRP A 137 -5.06 22.33 -17.40
CA TRP A 137 -6.26 21.89 -16.67
C TRP A 137 -6.44 22.77 -15.42
N PRO A 138 -7.66 23.23 -15.11
CA PRO A 138 -7.92 24.50 -14.40
C PRO A 138 -7.28 24.62 -13.02
#